data_AF-A0A851WDH1-F1
#
_entry.id   AF-A0A851WDH1-F1
#
_cell.length_a   1.000
_cell.length_b   1.000
_cell.length_c   1.000
_cell.angle_alpha   90.00
_cell.angle_beta   90.00
_cell.angle_gamma   90.00
#
_symmetry.space_group_name_H-M   'P 1'
#
loop_
_entity.id
_entity.type
_entity.pdbx_description
1 polymer ?
#
loop_
_entity_poly.entity_id
_entity_poly.type
_entity_poly.pdbx_seq_one_letter_code
_entity_poly.pdbx_strand_id
1 'polypeptide(L)'
;QAKDSDDDDEVTVSVDRDRFMDEFFEQVEEIRGFIDKISENVEEVKRKHSAILASPNPDEKTKEELEELMSDIKKTANKVRSKLKS
;
A
#
# COMPACT_ATOMS: atom_id res chain seq x y z
N GLN A 1 -41.85 13.13 37.48
CA GLN A 1 -41.28 11.96 38.18
C GLN A 1 -40.42 11.22 37.16
N ALA A 2 -39.15 11.05 37.48
CA ALA A 2 -38.14 10.39 36.66
C ALA A 2 -38.30 8.86 36.61
N LYS A 3 -37.74 8.25 35.56
CA LYS A 3 -37.23 6.87 35.39
C LYS A 3 -36.94 6.72 33.89
N ASP A 4 -35.79 7.11 33.37
CA ASP A 4 -34.43 6.58 33.58
C ASP A 4 -34.32 5.10 33.21
N SER A 5 -33.70 4.82 32.06
CA SER A 5 -33.13 3.54 31.61
C SER A 5 -32.28 3.81 30.36
N ASP A 6 -31.31 4.71 30.47
CA ASP A 6 -30.23 4.92 29.48
C ASP A 6 -28.97 4.19 29.98
N ASP A 7 -29.10 2.90 30.24
CA ASP A 7 -28.03 2.07 30.84
C ASP A 7 -28.06 0.65 30.26
N ASP A 8 -27.63 0.49 29.00
CA ASP A 8 -27.16 -0.81 28.50
C ASP A 8 -26.30 -0.71 27.21
N ASP A 9 -25.44 0.30 27.10
CA ASP A 9 -24.41 0.31 26.03
C ASP A 9 -23.08 0.90 26.52
N GLU A 10 -22.74 0.66 27.80
CA GLU A 10 -21.35 0.72 28.23
C GLU A 10 -20.64 -0.55 27.73
N VAL A 11 -20.40 -0.60 26.42
CA VAL A 11 -19.52 -1.58 25.81
C VAL A 11 -18.12 -1.27 26.33
N THR A 12 -17.67 -2.02 27.33
CA THR A 12 -16.29 -2.02 27.82
C THR A 12 -15.35 -2.46 26.69
N VAL A 13 -14.99 -1.53 25.80
CA VAL A 13 -14.06 -1.72 24.67
C VAL A 13 -12.97 -0.65 24.74
N SER A 14 -12.43 -0.35 25.92
CA SER A 14 -11.28 0.56 26.03
C SER A 14 -9.99 -0.18 25.74
N VAL A 15 -9.78 -1.36 26.33
CA VAL A 15 -8.52 -2.13 26.20
C VAL A 15 -8.39 -2.85 24.85
N ASP A 16 -9.48 -3.42 24.30
CA ASP A 16 -9.48 -4.03 22.97
C ASP A 16 -9.41 -2.97 21.85
N ARG A 17 -9.88 -1.75 22.11
CA ARG A 17 -9.78 -0.64 21.15
C ARG A 17 -8.34 -0.18 20.99
N ASP A 18 -7.57 -0.04 22.07
CA ASP A 18 -6.18 0.40 21.96
C ASP A 18 -5.33 -0.59 21.15
N ARG A 19 -5.47 -1.89 21.41
CA ARG A 19 -4.78 -2.94 20.65
C ARG A 19 -5.25 -3.02 19.18
N PHE A 20 -6.55 -2.87 18.93
CA PHE A 20 -7.09 -2.81 17.58
C PHE A 20 -6.59 -1.59 16.81
N MET A 21 -6.50 -0.44 17.48
CA MET A 21 -5.99 0.80 16.89
C MET A 21 -4.50 0.69 16.58
N ASP A 22 -3.71 0.06 17.44
CA ASP A 22 -2.28 -0.22 17.18
C ASP A 22 -2.10 -1.08 15.91
N GLU A 23 -2.83 -2.20 15.81
CA GLU A 23 -2.81 -3.07 14.62
C GLU A 23 -3.30 -2.33 13.36
N PHE A 24 -4.29 -1.44 13.50
CA PHE A 24 -4.78 -0.59 12.41
C PHE A 24 -3.71 0.41 11.93
N PHE A 25 -3.01 1.08 12.85
CA PHE A 25 -1.94 2.02 12.50
C PHE A 25 -0.74 1.32 11.85
N GLU A 26 -0.39 0.12 12.33
CA GLU A 26 0.63 -0.72 11.68
C GLU A 26 0.26 -1.04 10.23
N GLN A 27 -1.00 -1.40 9.97
CA GLN A 27 -1.48 -1.62 8.60
C GLN A 27 -1.45 -0.36 7.73
N VAL A 28 -1.81 0.80 8.29
CA VAL A 28 -1.75 2.08 7.57
C VAL A 28 -0.32 2.42 7.16
N GLU A 29 0.64 2.28 8.07
CA GLU A 29 2.05 2.52 7.77
C GLU A 29 2.61 1.53 6.76
N GLU A 30 2.21 0.25 6.82
CA GLU A 30 2.58 -0.73 5.80
C GLU A 30 2.04 -0.36 4.41
N ILE A 31 0.78 0.08 4.33
CA ILE A 31 0.15 0.52 3.08
C ILE A 31 0.85 1.77 2.54
N ARG A 32 1.20 2.74 3.39
CA ARG A 32 1.98 3.93 3.00
C ARG A 32 3.32 3.52 2.40
N GLY A 33 4.04 2.60 3.04
CA GLY A 33 5.30 2.06 2.53
C GLY A 33 5.15 1.39 1.16
N PHE A 34 4.05 0.65 0.91
CA PHE A 34 3.78 0.08 -0.41
C PHE A 34 3.48 1.14 -1.47
N ILE A 35 2.76 2.21 -1.12
CA ILE A 35 2.48 3.32 -2.04
C ILE A 35 3.79 4.02 -2.43
N ASP A 36 4.66 4.29 -1.45
CA ASP A 36 5.97 4.88 -1.71
C ASP A 36 6.82 3.99 -2.61
N LYS A 37 6.81 2.67 -2.39
CA LYS A 37 7.52 1.71 -3.23
C LYS A 37 7.00 1.70 -4.67
N ILE A 38 5.68 1.78 -4.86
CA ILE A 38 5.09 1.90 -6.20
C ILE A 38 5.57 3.18 -6.88
N SER A 39 5.56 4.31 -6.16
CA SER A 39 6.02 5.59 -6.69
C SER A 39 7.48 5.54 -7.14
N GLU A 40 8.36 4.96 -6.32
CA GLU A 40 9.77 4.76 -6.65
C GLU A 40 9.94 3.92 -7.93
N ASN A 41 9.27 2.76 -7.99
CA ASN A 41 9.35 1.87 -9.14
C ASN A 41 8.82 2.55 -10.41
N VAL A 42 7.76 3.37 -10.33
CA VAL A 42 7.23 4.13 -11.46
C VAL A 42 8.24 5.14 -11.99
N GLU A 43 8.95 5.84 -11.11
CA GLU A 43 10.00 6.77 -11.53
C GLU A 43 11.19 6.04 -12.19
N GLU A 44 11.50 4.84 -11.73
CA GLU A 44 12.54 4.02 -12.37
C GLU A 44 12.11 3.48 -13.74
N VAL A 45 10.86 3.04 -13.88
CA VAL A 45 10.26 2.66 -15.17
C VAL A 45 10.35 3.80 -16.17
N LYS A 46 10.01 5.04 -15.78
CA LYS A 46 10.13 6.22 -16.65
C LYS A 46 11.57 6.43 -17.12
N ARG A 47 12.56 6.29 -16.23
CA ARG A 47 13.99 6.42 -16.57
C ARG A 47 14.44 5.34 -17.55
N LYS A 48 14.13 4.06 -17.28
CA LYS A 48 14.51 2.94 -18.17
C LYS A 48 13.80 3.02 -19.52
N HIS A 49 12.51 3.35 -19.55
CA HIS A 49 11.79 3.60 -20.80
C HIS A 49 12.43 4.72 -21.62
N SER A 50 12.80 5.83 -20.98
CA SER A 50 13.48 6.94 -21.66
C SER A 50 14.83 6.51 -22.25
N ALA A 51 15.62 5.72 -21.50
CA ALA A 51 16.91 5.22 -21.96
C ALA A 51 16.78 4.24 -23.16
N ILE A 52 15.79 3.35 -23.13
CA ILE A 52 15.49 2.43 -24.23
C ILE A 52 15.11 3.20 -25.50
N LEU A 53 14.24 4.21 -25.38
CA LEU A 53 13.78 5.01 -26.53
C LEU A 53 14.88 5.93 -27.09
N ALA A 54 15.83 6.35 -26.26
CA ALA A 54 16.95 7.19 -26.66
C ALA A 54 18.11 6.41 -27.31
N SER A 55 18.18 5.08 -27.11
CA SER A 55 19.26 4.26 -27.64
C SER A 55 18.89 3.65 -29.00
N PRO A 56 19.74 3.78 -30.04
CA PRO A 56 19.52 3.11 -31.32
C PRO A 56 19.65 1.58 -31.22
N ASN A 57 20.33 1.06 -30.19
CA ASN A 57 20.38 -0.36 -29.84
C ASN A 57 20.15 -0.49 -28.31
N PRO A 58 18.91 -0.76 -27.88
CA PRO A 58 18.61 -1.00 -26.47
C PRO A 58 19.30 -2.26 -25.96
N ASP A 59 19.83 -2.22 -24.74
CA ASP A 59 20.39 -3.37 -24.05
C ASP A 59 19.25 -4.29 -23.56
N GLU A 60 19.29 -5.58 -23.89
CA GLU A 60 18.23 -6.54 -23.53
C GLU A 60 18.10 -6.65 -22.00
N LYS A 61 19.20 -6.49 -21.26
CA LYS A 61 19.17 -6.45 -19.80
C LYS A 61 18.32 -5.29 -19.26
N THR A 62 18.39 -4.12 -19.90
CA THR A 62 17.59 -2.95 -19.49
C THR A 62 16.10 -3.18 -19.72
N LYS A 63 15.75 -3.97 -20.73
CA LYS A 63 14.37 -4.36 -21.03
C LYS A 63 13.85 -5.41 -20.04
N GLU A 64 14.67 -6.39 -19.67
CA GLU A 64 14.34 -7.36 -18.61
C GLU A 64 14.08 -6.65 -17.27
N GLU A 65 14.96 -5.74 -16.86
CA GLU A 65 14.80 -4.95 -15.62
C GLU A 65 13.51 -4.09 -15.65
N LEU A 66 13.14 -3.56 -16.81
CA LEU A 66 11.89 -2.83 -16.99
C LEU A 66 10.65 -3.75 -16.82
N GLU A 67 10.68 -4.95 -17.39
CA GLU A 67 9.59 -5.92 -17.24
C GLU A 67 9.42 -6.38 -15.78
N GLU A 68 10.53 -6.57 -15.07
CA GLU A 68 10.53 -6.88 -13.64
C GLU A 68 9.88 -5.75 -12.83
N LEU A 69 10.28 -4.50 -13.04
CA LEU A 69 9.69 -3.34 -12.37
C LEU A 69 8.18 -3.22 -12.62
N MET A 70 7.73 -3.44 -13.85
CA MET A 70 6.29 -3.45 -14.17
C MET A 70 5.54 -4.56 -13.44
N SER A 71 6.13 -5.76 -13.35
CA SER A 71 5.58 -6.90 -12.61
C SER A 71 5.44 -6.57 -11.13
N ASP A 72 6.46 -5.96 -10.53
CA ASP A 72 6.49 -5.62 -9.12
C ASP A 72 5.54 -4.47 -8.76
N ILE A 73 5.40 -3.47 -9.62
CA ILE A 73 4.36 -2.44 -9.50
C ILE A 73 2.98 -3.12 -9.47
N LYS A 74 2.71 -4.02 -10.41
CA LYS A 74 1.41 -4.71 -10.50
C LYS A 74 1.12 -5.56 -9.28
N LYS A 75 2.10 -6.30 -8.77
CA LYS A 75 1.95 -7.11 -7.55
C LYS A 75 1.71 -6.23 -6.32
N THR A 76 2.51 -5.19 -6.15
CA THR A 76 2.41 -4.28 -4.98
C THR A 76 1.10 -3.50 -4.99
N ALA A 77 0.65 -3.02 -6.15
CA ALA A 77 -0.65 -2.35 -6.30
C ALA A 77 -1.82 -3.28 -5.94
N ASN A 78 -1.76 -4.56 -6.32
CA ASN A 78 -2.77 -5.53 -5.92
C ASN A 78 -2.76 -5.81 -4.42
N LYS A 79 -1.58 -5.85 -3.78
CA LYS A 79 -1.47 -5.99 -2.30
C LYS A 79 -2.11 -4.80 -1.59
N VAL A 80 -1.79 -3.57 -2.02
CA VAL A 80 -2.40 -2.34 -1.49
C VAL A 80 -3.92 -2.40 -1.63
N ARG A 81 -4.43 -2.71 -2.83
CA ARG A 81 -5.87 -2.81 -3.07
C ARG A 81 -6.55 -3.84 -2.17
N SER A 82 -5.93 -5.00 -1.98
CA SER A 82 -6.48 -6.05 -1.11
C SER A 82 -6.51 -5.62 0.35
N LYS A 83 -5.43 -5.01 0.85
CA LYS A 83 -5.33 -4.51 2.24
C LYS A 83 -6.27 -3.33 2.53
N LEU A 84 -6.59 -2.50 1.53
CA LEU A 84 -7.59 -1.44 1.67
C LEU A 84 -9.04 -1.94 1.65
N LYS A 85 -9.26 -3.18 1.18
CA LYS A 85 -10.60 -3.78 1.09
C LYS A 85 -10.95 -4.60 2.34
N SER A 86 -9.95 -5.27 2.91
CA SER A 86 -10.03 -6.03 4.16
C SER A 86 -10.13 -5.10 5.35
#